data_AF-A0A7W5LGP2-F1
#
_entry.id   AF-A0A7W5LGP2-F1
#
_cell.length_a   1.000
_cell.length_b   1.000
_cell.length_c   1.000
_cell.angle_alpha   90.00
_cell.angle_beta   90.00
_cell.angle_gamma   90.00
#
_symmetry.space_group_name_H-M   'P 1'
#
loop_
_entity.id
_entity.type
_entity.pdbx_description
1 polymer ?
#
loop_
_entity_poly.entity_id
_entity_poly.type
_entity_poly.pdbx_seq_one_letter_code
_entity_poly.pdbx_strand_id
1 'polypeptide(L)' 'MINDLWYKNAVIYSLAVETFMDANGDGVGDFQGLMHRLDYLAGLGITAIWLMPFQTSPGLTRDLRPIGAT' A
#
# COMPACT_ATOMS: atom_id res chain seq x y z
N MET A 1 -11.16 8.99 -30.60
CA MET A 1 -11.25 9.91 -29.44
C MET A 1 -11.34 9.05 -28.19
N ILE A 2 -10.39 9.18 -27.26
CA ILE A 2 -10.49 8.52 -25.95
C ILE A 2 -11.41 9.41 -25.11
N ASN A 3 -12.62 8.94 -24.83
CA ASN A 3 -13.67 9.77 -24.25
C ASN A 3 -13.83 9.63 -22.73
N ASP A 4 -13.09 8.74 -22.07
CA ASP A 4 -13.12 8.60 -20.61
C ASP A 4 -11.72 8.41 -20.03
N LEU A 5 -11.10 9.54 -19.67
CA LEU A 5 -9.80 9.56 -19.00
C LEU A 5 -10.01 9.57 -17.50
N TRP A 6 -10.29 8.39 -16.92
CA TRP A 6 -10.58 8.21 -15.49
C TRP A 6 -9.57 8.93 -14.58
N TYR A 7 -8.29 8.90 -14.96
CA TYR A 7 -7.19 9.48 -14.19
C TYR A 7 -7.24 11.01 -14.10
N LYS A 8 -7.95 11.71 -15.00
CA LYS A 8 -8.07 13.17 -14.96
C LYS A 8 -8.92 13.67 -13.79
N ASN A 9 -9.86 12.85 -13.32
CA ASN A 9 -10.74 13.15 -12.20
C ASN A 9 -10.46 12.24 -10.99
N ALA A 10 -9.40 11.44 -11.05
CA ALA A 10 -9.09 10.47 -10.01
C ALA A 10 -8.50 11.15 -8.77
N VAL A 11 -8.98 10.74 -7.60
CA VAL A 11 -8.32 11.01 -6.32
C VAL A 11 -7.43 9.82 -6.03
N ILE A 12 -6.12 10.04 -6.09
CA ILE A 12 -5.10 8.99 -5.93
C ILE A 12 -4.55 9.05 -4.52
N TYR A 13 -4.63 7.94 -3.79
CA TYR A 13 -4.03 7.81 -2.46
C TYR A 13 -2.72 7.03 -2.54
N SER A 14 -1.61 7.71 -2.22
CA SER A 14 -0.29 7.08 -2.18
C SER A 14 -0.03 6.45 -0.82
N LEU A 15 0.29 5.15 -0.80
CA LEU A 15 0.52 4.41 0.44
C LEU A 15 1.67 3.39 0.29
N ALA A 16 2.37 3.13 1.38
CA ALA A 16 3.28 1.99 1.51
C ALA A 16 2.60 0.90 2.31
N VAL A 17 2.58 -0.31 1.75
CA VAL A 17 1.96 -1.48 2.38
C VAL A 17 2.63 -1.75 3.74
N GLU A 18 3.95 -1.68 3.78
CA GLU A 18 4.80 -1.97 4.94
C GLU A 18 4.55 -1.08 6.17
N THR A 19 3.94 0.10 6.00
CA THR A 19 3.68 1.03 7.11
C THR A 19 2.20 1.25 7.36
N PHE A 20 1.33 0.62 6.57
CA PHE A 20 -0.10 0.93 6.58
C PHE A 20 -0.86 0.17 7.67
N MET A 21 -0.79 -1.16 7.65
CA MET A 21 -1.45 -1.99 8.65
C MET A 21 -0.83 -3.39 8.67
N ASP A 22 -0.36 -3.81 9.83
CA ASP A 22 0.09 -5.17 10.12
C ASP A 22 -1.13 -6.02 10.54
N ALA A 23 -1.36 -7.13 9.83
CA ALA A 23 -2.43 -8.07 10.15
C ALA A 23 -1.92 -9.42 10.71
N ASN A 24 -0.64 -9.74 10.54
CA ASN A 24 -0.05 -11.01 10.97
C ASN A 24 0.73 -10.91 12.30
N GLY A 25 0.97 -9.69 12.79
CA GLY A 25 1.65 -9.38 14.05
C GLY A 25 3.19 -9.39 13.97
N ASP A 26 3.79 -9.33 12.78
CA ASP A 26 5.25 -9.33 12.61
C ASP A 26 5.89 -7.93 12.74
N GLY A 27 5.08 -6.89 12.90
CA GLY A 27 5.50 -5.49 13.03
C GLY A 27 5.65 -4.76 11.70
N VAL A 28 5.39 -5.41 10.57
CA VAL A 28 5.44 -4.83 9.23
C VAL A 28 4.06 -4.91 8.59
N GLY A 29 3.64 -3.82 7.96
CA GLY A 29 2.37 -3.78 7.26
C GLY A 29 2.32 -4.74 6.06
N ASP A 30 1.16 -5.35 5.84
CA ASP A 30 1.00 -6.40 4.86
C ASP A 30 -0.26 -6.19 3.98
N PHE A 31 -0.36 -6.97 2.90
CA PHE A 31 -1.49 -6.87 1.98
C PHE A 31 -2.81 -7.34 2.60
N GLN A 32 -2.80 -8.21 3.62
CA GLN A 32 -4.02 -8.59 4.34
C GLN A 32 -4.56 -7.40 5.13
N GLY A 33 -3.68 -6.66 5.82
CA GLY A 33 -4.00 -5.41 6.49
C GLY A 33 -4.53 -4.35 5.52
N LEU A 34 -3.93 -4.23 4.34
CA LEU A 34 -4.44 -3.33 3.29
C LEU A 34 -5.86 -3.74 2.85
N MET A 35 -6.10 -5.02 2.57
CA MET A 35 -7.40 -5.52 2.12
C MET A 35 -8.51 -5.23 3.14
N HIS A 36 -8.23 -5.39 4.44
CA HIS A 36 -9.17 -5.06 5.51
C HIS A 36 -9.60 -3.59 5.58
N ARG A 37 -8.87 -2.69 4.90
CA ARG A 37 -9.16 -1.25 4.89
C ARG A 37 -9.63 -0.73 3.53
N LEU A 38 -9.82 -1.59 2.53
CA LEU A 38 -10.30 -1.16 1.22
C LEU A 38 -11.67 -0.47 1.31
N ASP A 39 -12.58 -0.98 2.13
CA ASP A 39 -13.90 -0.36 2.35
C ASP A 39 -13.78 1.05 2.96
N TYR A 40 -12.83 1.24 3.87
CA TYR A 40 -12.53 2.55 4.45
C TYR A 40 -11.97 3.52 3.39
N LEU A 41 -11.02 3.07 2.57
CA LEU A 41 -10.42 3.88 1.51
C LEU A 41 -11.45 4.25 0.43
N ALA A 42 -12.34 3.32 0.09
CA ALA A 42 -13.46 3.57 -0.81
C ALA A 42 -14.46 4.56 -0.19
N GLY A 43 -14.77 4.44 1.09
CA GLY A 43 -15.63 5.37 1.83
C GLY A 43 -15.07 6.79 1.92
N LEU A 44 -13.75 6.96 1.85
CA LEU A 44 -13.10 8.28 1.76
C LEU A 44 -13.30 8.95 0.38
N GLY A 45 -13.76 8.20 -0.63
CA GLY A 45 -13.92 8.69 -2.00
C GLY A 45 -12.64 8.61 -2.84
N ILE A 46 -11.65 7.84 -2.41
CA ILE A 46 -10.45 7.55 -3.22
C ILE A 46 -10.86 6.68 -4.40
N THR A 47 -10.37 7.01 -5.59
CA THR A 47 -10.69 6.27 -6.82
C THR A 47 -9.56 5.37 -7.29
N ALA A 48 -8.33 5.61 -6.81
CA ALA A 48 -7.18 4.78 -7.13
C ALA A 48 -6.14 4.79 -6.00
N ILE A 49 -5.47 3.66 -5.82
CA ILE A 49 -4.36 3.51 -4.88
C ILE A 49 -3.04 3.53 -5.67
N TRP A 50 -2.13 4.40 -5.28
CA TRP A 50 -0.75 4.35 -5.74
C TRP A 50 0.09 3.63 -4.69
N LEU A 51 0.47 2.40 -5.00
CA LEU A 51 1.35 1.62 -4.14
C LEU A 51 2.79 2.09 -4.32
N MET A 52 3.43 2.44 -3.21
CA MET A 52 4.88 2.57 -3.16
C MET A 52 5.56 1.22 -3.48
N PRO A 53 6.84 1.22 -3.90
CA PRO A 53 7.55 -0.01 -4.23
C PRO A 53 7.47 -1.03 -3.09
N PHE A 54 7.00 -2.24 -3.41
CA PHE A 54 6.85 -3.36 -2.48
C PHE A 54 7.65 -4.59 -2.93
N GLN A 55 8.29 -4.52 -4.10
CA GLN A 55 9.09 -5.62 -4.63
C GLN A 55 10.47 -5.66 -3.97
N THR A 56 10.96 -6.87 -3.73
CA THR A 56 12.32 -7.12 -3.27
C THR A 56 13.33 -6.67 -4.34
N SER A 57 14.20 -5.73 -3.97
CA SER A 57 15.28 -5.24 -4.82
C SER A 57 16.62 -5.88 -4.42
N PRO A 58 17.45 -6.40 -5.34
CA PRO A 58 18.70 -7.12 -5.05
C PRO A 58 19.82 -6.38 -4.30
N GLY A 59 19.63 -5.12 -3.88
CA GLY A 59 20.65 -4.36 -3.14
C GLY A 59 20.08 -3.37 -2.12
N LEU A 60 18.76 -3.33 -1.97
CA LEU A 60 18.07 -2.50 -1.01
C LEU A 60 16.89 -3.30 -0.46
N THR A 61 17.21 -4.37 0.26
CA THR A 61 16.22 -4.94 1.18
C THR A 61 16.06 -3.88 2.27
N ARG A 62 14.99 -3.07 2.20
CA ARG A 62 14.47 -2.39 3.39
C ARG A 62 13.88 -3.48 4.27
N ASP A 63 14.76 -4.26 4.90
CA ASP A 63 14.32 -5.19 5.92
C ASP A 63 13.91 -4.32 7.09
N LEU A 64 12.62 -3.96 7.12
CA LEU A 64 12.03 -3.25 8.25
C LEU A 64 11.81 -4.19 9.44
N ARG A 65 12.14 -5.48 9.30
CA ARG A 65 12.30 -6.35 10.45
C ARG A 65 13.32 -5.73 11.39
N PRO A 66 13.05 -5.69 12.70
CA PRO A 66 14.01 -5.18 13.67
C PRO A 66 15.34 -5.90 13.46
N ILE A 67 16.40 -5.13 13.24
CA ILE A 67 17.78 -5.61 13.24
C ILE A 67 18.05 -6.16 14.65
N GLY A 68 17.72 -7.43 14.91
CA GLY A 68 17.80 -8.01 16.26
C GLY A 68 16.80 -9.11 16.60
N ALA A 69 15.83 -9.45 15.76
CA ALA A 69 15.16 -10.75 15.88
C ALA A 69 16.05 -11.80 15.18
N THR A 70 16.76 -12.59 16.00
CA THR A 70 17.76 -13.62 15.66
C THR A 70 17.41 -14.51 14.47
#